data_AF-A0A921YY99-F1
#
_entry.id   AF-A0A921YY99-F1
#
_cell.length_a   1.000
_cell.length_b   1.000
_cell.length_c   1.000
_cell.angle_alpha   90.00
_cell.angle_beta   90.00
_cell.angle_gamma   90.00
#
_symmetry.space_group_name_H-M   'P 1'
#
loop_
_entity.id
_entity.type
_entity.pdbx_description
1 polymer ?
#
loop_
_entity_poly.entity_id
_entity_poly.type
_entity_poly.pdbx_seq_one_letter_code
_entity_poly.pdbx_strand_id
1 'polypeptide(L)'
;MEARILLLCLLSVVFVGAELVQVGMMCGSNERLLECGCPKTCRDPVPECKGVCRPGCYCEDGQVRNATGHCVKLADCPPHSYIPQPIPYRIMCGPLQRYRSCETCEKTCSNPNPPCPMPCKKGCFCDPGYVRAPSGDCVKLNECPKAEVTLGGAHDPTVEDCASDEEFLSCGWCEPSCSDPAPICPVGVCTRGCLCRPPLLRHRSGHCVQEKDCLPHKCTEPNEEYVCRYGCEPRCDRPTCTVRPRRCALGCHCRLGYLRDITTGLCVTSDNCTRSDAVISVRN
;
A
#
# COMPACT_ATOMS: atom_id res chain seq x y z
N MET A 1 -24.17 -53.98 -64.40
CA MET A 1 -23.31 -52.77 -64.29
C MET A 1 -22.39 -52.87 -63.06
N GLU A 2 -22.92 -53.40 -61.97
CA GLU A 2 -22.29 -54.16 -60.86
C GLU A 2 -20.80 -53.85 -60.63
N ALA A 3 -19.90 -54.55 -61.34
CA ALA A 3 -18.46 -54.51 -61.09
C ALA A 3 -17.85 -53.10 -61.17
N ARG A 4 -18.37 -52.20 -62.01
CA ARG A 4 -17.88 -50.81 -62.06
C ARG A 4 -18.39 -49.97 -60.88
N ILE A 5 -19.60 -50.25 -60.40
CA ILE A 5 -20.16 -49.58 -59.21
C ILE A 5 -19.41 -50.05 -57.96
N LEU A 6 -19.22 -51.37 -57.81
CA LEU A 6 -18.40 -51.95 -56.74
C LEU A 6 -16.97 -51.39 -56.72
N LEU A 7 -16.30 -51.28 -57.88
CA LEU A 7 -14.96 -50.71 -57.95
C LEU A 7 -14.93 -49.22 -57.53
N LEU A 8 -15.92 -48.43 -57.95
CA LEU A 8 -16.04 -47.02 -57.54
C LEU A 8 -16.36 -46.88 -56.04
N CYS A 9 -17.23 -47.72 -55.49
CA CYS A 9 -17.51 -47.75 -54.05
C CYS A 9 -16.25 -48.12 -53.24
N LEU A 10 -15.52 -49.16 -53.66
CA LEU A 10 -14.25 -49.55 -53.03
C LEU A 10 -13.21 -48.42 -53.11
N LEU A 11 -13.07 -47.76 -54.27
CA LEU A 11 -12.19 -46.60 -54.40
C LEU A 11 -12.62 -45.42 -53.51
N SER A 12 -13.93 -45.14 -53.37
CA SER A 12 -14.40 -44.11 -52.44
C SER A 12 -14.16 -44.45 -50.97
N VAL A 13 -14.28 -45.73 -50.58
CA VAL A 13 -13.98 -46.19 -49.22
C VAL A 13 -12.47 -46.13 -48.96
N VAL A 14 -11.63 -46.41 -49.95
CA VAL A 14 -10.17 -46.23 -49.85
C VAL A 14 -9.79 -44.76 -49.73
N PHE A 15 -10.43 -43.85 -50.49
CA PHE A 15 -10.20 -42.40 -50.37
C PHE A 15 -10.64 -41.85 -48.99
N VAL A 16 -11.82 -42.22 -48.51
CA VAL A 16 -12.29 -41.83 -47.16
C VAL A 16 -11.44 -42.45 -46.05
N GLY A 17 -10.93 -43.68 -46.25
CA GLY A 17 -9.96 -44.30 -45.35
C GLY A 17 -8.57 -43.63 -45.35
N ALA A 18 -8.19 -43.00 -46.47
CA ALA A 18 -6.92 -42.26 -46.59
C ALA A 18 -6.98 -40.85 -45.98
N GLU A 19 -8.17 -40.23 -45.86
CA GLU A 19 -8.34 -38.93 -45.19
C GLU A 19 -8.22 -39.01 -43.65
N LEU A 20 -8.18 -40.22 -43.07
CA LEU A 20 -7.73 -40.45 -41.69
C LEU A 20 -6.19 -40.55 -41.59
N VAL A 21 -5.49 -39.61 -42.22
CA VAL A 21 -4.16 -39.18 -41.74
C VAL A 21 -4.38 -38.50 -40.40
N GLN A 22 -4.47 -39.30 -39.34
CA GLN A 22 -4.21 -38.80 -38.00
C GLN A 22 -2.78 -38.26 -37.99
N VAL A 23 -2.64 -36.94 -38.04
CA VAL A 23 -1.45 -36.24 -37.55
C VAL A 23 -1.45 -36.36 -36.04
N GLY A 24 -1.31 -37.60 -35.57
CA GLY A 24 -1.00 -37.91 -34.19
C GLY A 24 0.37 -37.32 -33.93
N MET A 25 0.41 -36.21 -33.20
CA MET A 25 1.63 -35.65 -32.67
C MET A 25 2.21 -36.64 -31.66
N MET A 26 2.95 -37.63 -32.18
CA MET A 26 3.76 -38.53 -31.38
C MET A 26 4.88 -37.69 -30.79
N CYS A 27 4.65 -37.23 -29.57
CA CYS A 27 5.60 -36.48 -28.78
C CYS A 27 6.89 -37.31 -28.56
N GLY A 28 7.99 -36.64 -28.25
CA GLY A 28 9.27 -37.30 -28.03
C GLY A 28 9.24 -38.28 -26.84
N SER A 29 10.31 -39.06 -26.70
CA SER A 29 10.55 -39.84 -25.49
C SER A 29 10.51 -38.93 -24.26
N ASN A 30 9.72 -39.32 -23.25
CA ASN A 30 9.44 -38.56 -22.02
C ASN A 30 8.65 -37.25 -22.23
N GLU A 31 7.91 -37.15 -23.33
CA GLU A 31 6.96 -36.07 -23.58
C GLU A 31 5.52 -36.58 -23.65
N ARG A 32 4.60 -35.83 -23.04
CA ARG A 32 3.16 -36.07 -23.05
C ARG A 32 2.45 -35.00 -23.87
N LEU A 33 1.52 -35.43 -24.71
CA LEU A 33 0.57 -34.53 -25.36
C LEU A 33 -0.40 -33.99 -24.32
N LEU A 34 -0.47 -32.66 -24.16
CA LEU A 34 -1.43 -31.98 -23.31
C LEU A 34 -2.25 -31.02 -24.17
N GLU A 35 -3.57 -30.93 -23.91
CA GLU A 35 -4.42 -29.88 -24.48
C GLU A 35 -4.10 -28.50 -23.90
N CYS A 36 -3.53 -28.48 -22.70
CA CYS A 36 -3.10 -27.27 -22.00
C CYS A 36 -1.79 -27.55 -21.25
N GLY A 37 -0.69 -26.92 -21.66
CA GLY A 37 0.60 -27.05 -20.97
C GLY A 37 1.42 -25.78 -20.94
N CYS A 38 2.27 -25.66 -19.92
CA CYS A 38 3.23 -24.58 -19.76
C CYS A 38 4.67 -25.11 -20.03
N PRO A 39 5.41 -24.56 -21.02
CA PRO A 39 6.65 -25.17 -21.50
C PRO A 39 7.86 -24.90 -20.59
N LYS A 40 8.10 -25.79 -19.63
CA LYS A 40 9.26 -25.77 -18.72
C LYS A 40 10.56 -26.10 -19.46
N THR A 41 11.64 -25.35 -19.22
CA THR A 41 12.96 -25.55 -19.85
C THR A 41 14.10 -25.47 -18.84
N CYS A 42 15.31 -25.91 -19.21
CA CYS A 42 16.53 -25.68 -18.39
C CYS A 42 16.90 -24.19 -18.21
N ARG A 43 16.28 -23.26 -18.96
CA ARG A 43 16.47 -21.80 -18.82
C ARG A 43 15.39 -21.14 -17.95
N ASP A 44 14.19 -21.69 -17.98
CA ASP A 44 13.03 -21.28 -17.20
C ASP A 44 12.23 -22.54 -16.78
N PRO A 45 12.50 -23.08 -15.57
CA PRO A 45 11.83 -24.29 -15.09
C PRO A 45 10.49 -24.02 -14.40
N VAL A 46 10.16 -22.76 -14.08
CA VAL A 46 8.90 -22.35 -13.42
C VAL A 46 8.27 -21.15 -14.15
N PRO A 47 7.92 -21.29 -15.44
CA PRO A 47 7.39 -20.20 -16.26
C PRO A 47 6.04 -19.64 -15.77
N GLU A 48 5.90 -18.32 -15.74
CA GLU A 48 4.62 -17.63 -15.48
C GLU A 48 3.64 -17.74 -16.68
N CYS A 49 2.95 -18.88 -16.83
CA CYS A 49 1.83 -18.99 -17.77
C CYS A 49 0.62 -18.16 -17.31
N LYS A 50 0.58 -16.88 -17.73
CA LYS A 50 -0.50 -15.90 -17.47
C LYS A 50 -1.78 -16.22 -18.26
N GLY A 51 -2.39 -17.37 -17.98
CA GLY A 51 -3.65 -17.83 -18.59
C GLY A 51 -3.56 -18.29 -20.06
N VAL A 52 -2.41 -18.13 -20.72
CA VAL A 52 -2.20 -18.53 -22.12
C VAL A 52 -2.04 -20.04 -22.23
N CYS A 53 -3.16 -20.75 -22.20
CA CYS A 53 -3.26 -22.16 -22.51
C CYS A 53 -2.83 -22.44 -23.95
N ARG A 54 -2.03 -23.49 -24.17
CA ARG A 54 -1.68 -24.00 -25.51
C ARG A 54 -1.67 -25.54 -25.49
N PRO A 55 -2.17 -26.19 -26.56
CA PRO A 55 -1.98 -27.62 -26.77
C PRO A 55 -0.59 -27.90 -27.37
N GLY A 56 -0.04 -29.09 -27.08
CA GLY A 56 1.24 -29.52 -27.62
C GLY A 56 1.94 -30.60 -26.79
N CYS A 57 3.19 -30.89 -27.14
CA CYS A 57 4.04 -31.85 -26.45
C CYS A 57 4.86 -31.18 -25.33
N TYR A 58 4.74 -31.69 -24.11
CA TYR A 58 5.40 -31.17 -22.91
C TYR A 58 6.14 -32.27 -22.17
N CYS A 59 7.26 -31.96 -21.53
CA CYS A 59 7.96 -32.92 -20.67
C CYS A 59 7.05 -33.41 -19.53
N GLU A 60 7.24 -34.67 -19.14
CA GLU A 60 6.59 -35.25 -17.96
C GLU A 60 6.89 -34.47 -16.67
N ASP A 61 6.08 -34.69 -15.63
CA ASP A 61 6.23 -33.98 -14.37
C ASP A 61 7.58 -34.26 -13.69
N GLY A 62 8.22 -33.19 -13.22
CA GLY A 62 9.60 -33.20 -12.70
C GLY A 62 10.69 -33.06 -13.77
N GLN A 63 10.35 -33.10 -15.07
CA GLN A 63 11.30 -32.92 -16.17
C GLN A 63 11.16 -31.53 -16.83
N VAL A 64 12.22 -31.09 -17.51
CA VAL A 64 12.30 -29.83 -18.25
C VAL A 64 13.00 -30.03 -19.60
N ARG A 65 12.63 -29.23 -20.62
CA ARG A 65 13.24 -29.35 -21.96
C ARG A 65 14.60 -28.64 -22.00
N ASN A 66 15.65 -29.34 -22.41
CA ASN A 66 17.01 -28.80 -22.51
C ASN A 66 17.23 -28.02 -23.82
N ALA A 67 18.45 -27.49 -24.01
CA ALA A 67 18.79 -26.69 -25.20
C ALA A 67 18.85 -27.48 -26.52
N THR A 68 18.92 -28.81 -26.49
CA THR A 68 18.85 -29.67 -27.68
C THR A 68 17.44 -30.23 -27.96
N GLY A 69 16.45 -29.84 -27.14
CA GLY A 69 15.05 -30.21 -27.33
C GLY A 69 14.58 -31.45 -26.57
N HIS A 70 15.45 -32.13 -25.82
CA HIS A 70 15.09 -33.33 -25.05
C HIS A 70 14.63 -32.99 -23.63
N CYS A 71 13.73 -33.80 -23.09
CA CYS A 71 13.33 -33.73 -21.68
C CYS A 71 14.36 -34.42 -20.79
N VAL A 72 14.81 -33.71 -19.77
CA VAL A 72 15.81 -34.16 -18.78
C VAL A 72 15.34 -33.76 -17.37
N LYS A 73 15.95 -34.31 -16.31
CA LYS A 73 15.67 -33.83 -14.95
C LYS A 73 16.34 -32.48 -14.75
N LEU A 74 15.80 -31.67 -13.85
CA LEU A 74 16.35 -30.34 -13.53
C LEU A 74 17.82 -30.38 -13.06
N ALA A 75 18.23 -31.49 -12.42
CA ALA A 75 19.61 -31.74 -12.00
C ALA A 75 20.59 -32.02 -13.16
N ASP A 76 20.09 -32.42 -14.33
CA ASP A 76 20.89 -32.76 -15.51
C ASP A 76 21.14 -31.52 -16.43
N CYS A 77 20.52 -30.37 -16.10
CA CYS A 77 20.71 -29.12 -16.83
C CYS A 77 22.10 -28.51 -16.54
N PRO A 78 22.81 -27.94 -17.53
CA PRO A 78 24.12 -27.33 -17.32
C PRO A 78 24.10 -26.20 -16.27
N PRO A 79 25.11 -26.09 -15.39
CA PRO A 79 25.08 -25.18 -14.23
C PRO A 79 25.03 -23.68 -14.57
N HIS A 80 25.21 -23.30 -15.83
CA HIS A 80 25.09 -21.93 -16.33
C HIS A 80 23.93 -21.73 -17.33
N SER A 81 22.98 -22.68 -17.45
CA SER A 81 21.80 -22.50 -18.30
C SER A 81 20.69 -21.66 -17.66
N TYR A 82 20.72 -21.49 -16.34
CA TYR A 82 19.71 -20.74 -15.59
C TYR A 82 19.93 -19.23 -15.69
N ILE A 83 18.93 -18.51 -16.20
CA ILE A 83 18.71 -17.12 -15.76
C ILE A 83 18.09 -17.24 -14.35
N PRO A 84 18.63 -16.59 -13.32
CA PRO A 84 18.01 -16.55 -12.01
C PRO A 84 16.73 -15.68 -12.02
N GLN A 85 15.64 -16.22 -12.58
CA GLN A 85 14.30 -15.89 -12.07
C GLN A 85 14.37 -16.10 -10.56
N PRO A 86 14.06 -15.09 -9.72
CA PRO A 86 14.26 -15.21 -8.29
C PRO A 86 13.42 -16.37 -7.77
N ILE A 87 14.10 -17.34 -7.13
CA ILE A 87 13.49 -18.53 -6.54
C ILE A 87 12.26 -18.08 -5.76
N PRO A 88 11.05 -18.64 -6.02
CA PRO A 88 9.86 -18.24 -5.30
C PRO A 88 10.14 -18.44 -3.82
N TYR A 89 10.16 -17.31 -3.11
CA TYR A 89 10.65 -17.16 -1.75
C TYR A 89 10.31 -18.39 -0.90
N ARG A 90 11.33 -19.01 -0.31
CA ARG A 90 11.09 -19.68 0.97
C ARG A 90 10.90 -18.52 1.95
N ILE A 91 9.66 -18.07 2.16
CA ILE A 91 9.36 -17.01 3.14
C ILE A 91 9.81 -17.54 4.50
N MET A 92 11.01 -17.10 4.87
CA MET A 92 11.64 -17.35 6.15
C MET A 92 11.18 -16.20 7.03
N CYS A 93 10.02 -16.40 7.64
CA CYS A 93 9.53 -15.49 8.67
C CYS A 93 10.55 -15.42 9.82
N GLY A 94 10.60 -14.27 10.49
CA GLY A 94 11.51 -14.05 11.61
C GLY A 94 11.19 -14.95 12.81
N PRO A 95 12.01 -14.89 13.88
CA PRO A 95 11.69 -15.53 15.15
C PRO A 95 10.27 -15.16 15.60
N LEU A 96 9.52 -16.15 16.10
CA LEU A 96 8.15 -15.99 16.62
C LEU A 96 7.13 -15.44 15.59
N GLN A 97 7.45 -15.52 14.30
CA GLN A 97 6.55 -15.26 13.19
C GLN A 97 6.25 -16.55 12.41
N ARG A 98 5.02 -16.67 11.92
CA ARG A 98 4.60 -17.76 11.04
C ARG A 98 3.92 -17.23 9.79
N TYR A 99 4.20 -17.86 8.65
CA TYR A 99 3.52 -17.54 7.40
C TYR A 99 2.05 -17.95 7.49
N ARG A 100 1.15 -17.03 7.15
CA ARG A 100 -0.29 -17.28 7.00
C ARG A 100 -0.72 -16.83 5.60
N SER A 101 -1.50 -17.68 4.93
CA SER A 101 -2.08 -17.37 3.61
C SER A 101 -3.26 -16.38 3.70
N CYS A 102 -3.86 -16.26 4.88
CA CYS A 102 -4.96 -15.36 5.19
C CYS A 102 -4.92 -15.04 6.69
N GLU A 103 -4.63 -13.78 7.01
CA GLU A 103 -4.76 -13.20 8.36
C GLU A 103 -5.50 -11.87 8.26
N THR A 104 -6.47 -11.63 9.13
CA THR A 104 -7.35 -10.44 9.08
C THR A 104 -6.73 -9.19 9.69
N CYS A 105 -5.83 -9.35 10.65
CA CYS A 105 -5.25 -8.24 11.39
C CYS A 105 -3.89 -8.61 11.98
N GLU A 106 -2.96 -7.66 12.01
CA GLU A 106 -1.66 -7.81 12.67
C GLU A 106 -1.69 -7.05 13.99
N LYS A 107 -1.41 -7.74 15.10
CA LYS A 107 -1.32 -7.13 16.43
C LYS A 107 0.05 -6.48 16.63
N THR A 108 0.09 -5.24 17.10
CA THR A 108 1.34 -4.49 17.33
C THR A 108 1.41 -3.99 18.78
N CYS A 109 2.57 -3.55 19.24
CA CYS A 109 2.67 -2.82 20.52
C CYS A 109 1.86 -1.51 20.52
N SER A 110 1.69 -0.91 19.33
CA SER A 110 0.94 0.34 19.12
C SER A 110 -0.57 0.12 19.20
N ASN A 111 -1.04 -1.03 18.71
CA ASN A 111 -2.42 -1.48 18.79
C ASN A 111 -2.46 -3.01 19.03
N PRO A 112 -2.53 -3.47 20.30
CA PRO A 112 -2.51 -4.89 20.64
C PRO A 112 -3.83 -5.63 20.35
N ASN A 113 -4.92 -4.89 20.21
CA ASN A 113 -6.28 -5.40 20.00
C ASN A 113 -6.99 -4.63 18.86
N PRO A 114 -6.45 -4.68 17.63
CA PRO A 114 -7.03 -3.95 16.51
C PRO A 114 -8.39 -4.55 16.13
N PRO A 115 -9.33 -3.75 15.60
CA PRO A 115 -10.47 -4.31 14.87
C PRO A 115 -9.95 -5.07 13.64
N CYS A 116 -10.57 -6.22 13.35
CA CYS A 116 -10.09 -7.16 12.32
C CYS A 116 -11.07 -7.26 11.13
N PRO A 117 -11.10 -6.27 10.22
CA PRO A 117 -11.96 -6.31 9.04
C PRO A 117 -11.45 -7.30 7.98
N MET A 118 -12.35 -7.67 7.07
CA MET A 118 -11.99 -8.34 5.80
C MET A 118 -11.71 -7.29 4.71
N PRO A 119 -10.87 -7.58 3.69
CA PRO A 119 -10.25 -8.87 3.38
C PRO A 119 -8.94 -9.13 4.16
N CYS A 120 -8.64 -10.41 4.36
CA CYS A 120 -7.38 -10.86 4.94
C CYS A 120 -6.18 -10.67 4.00
N LYS A 121 -4.97 -10.63 4.59
CA LYS A 121 -3.68 -10.51 3.89
C LYS A 121 -2.87 -11.81 4.02
N LYS A 122 -1.98 -12.06 3.06
CA LYS A 122 -0.97 -13.13 3.12
C LYS A 122 0.38 -12.55 3.54
N GLY A 123 1.15 -13.26 4.36
CA GLY A 123 2.42 -12.76 4.88
C GLY A 123 2.92 -13.50 6.13
N CYS A 124 3.99 -12.97 6.73
CA CYS A 124 4.45 -13.38 8.06
C CYS A 124 3.71 -12.57 9.12
N PHE A 125 3.17 -13.26 10.13
CA PHE A 125 2.48 -12.64 11.26
C PHE A 125 2.96 -13.28 12.56
N CYS A 126 2.92 -12.55 13.67
CA CYS A 126 3.31 -13.10 14.97
C CYS A 126 2.51 -14.36 15.35
N ASP A 127 3.15 -15.29 16.07
CA ASP A 127 2.44 -16.41 16.69
C ASP A 127 1.52 -15.94 17.85
N PRO A 128 0.49 -16.71 18.22
CA PRO A 128 -0.49 -16.29 19.22
C PRO A 128 0.15 -15.91 20.58
N GLY A 129 -0.24 -14.76 21.11
CA GLY A 129 0.31 -14.18 22.35
C GLY A 129 1.43 -13.16 22.16
N TYR A 130 1.96 -13.03 20.93
CA TYR A 130 2.99 -12.06 20.57
C TYR A 130 2.41 -10.90 19.74
N VAL A 131 3.11 -9.76 19.74
CA VAL A 131 2.78 -8.53 19.02
C VAL A 131 4.01 -7.96 18.33
N ARG A 132 3.82 -7.24 17.21
CA ARG A 132 4.91 -6.66 16.41
C ARG A 132 5.42 -5.31 16.95
N ALA A 133 6.74 -5.13 16.84
CA ALA A 133 7.55 -3.99 17.31
C ALA A 133 7.87 -2.92 16.21
N PRO A 134 8.29 -1.60 16.37
CA PRO A 134 9.04 -0.79 14.84
C PRO A 134 10.18 -1.64 14.25
N SER A 135 10.75 -2.55 15.04
CA SER A 135 11.82 -3.47 14.61
C SER A 135 11.34 -4.54 13.62
N GLY A 136 10.03 -4.80 13.59
CA GLY A 136 9.43 -5.89 12.83
C GLY A 136 9.43 -7.25 13.55
N ASP A 137 10.14 -7.38 14.68
CA ASP A 137 10.14 -8.58 15.53
C ASP A 137 8.81 -8.79 16.26
N CYS A 138 8.59 -10.01 16.75
CA CYS A 138 7.43 -10.40 17.54
C CYS A 138 7.81 -10.62 19.01
N VAL A 139 7.35 -9.73 19.88
CA VAL A 139 7.66 -9.67 21.32
C VAL A 139 6.38 -9.87 22.14
N LYS A 140 6.49 -10.16 23.45
CA LYS A 140 5.30 -10.11 24.32
C LYS A 140 4.90 -8.66 24.58
N LEU A 141 3.64 -8.44 24.96
CA LEU A 141 3.11 -7.09 25.22
C LEU A 141 3.86 -6.35 26.36
N ASN A 142 4.45 -7.07 27.31
CA ASN A 142 5.29 -6.52 28.39
C ASN A 142 6.77 -6.33 28.01
N GLU A 143 7.17 -6.82 26.83
CA GLU A 143 8.51 -6.67 26.23
C GLU A 143 8.52 -5.59 25.14
N CYS A 144 7.36 -5.02 24.82
CA CYS A 144 7.23 -3.81 24.00
C CYS A 144 8.06 -2.64 24.59
N PRO A 145 8.61 -1.76 23.73
CA PRO A 145 9.37 -0.61 24.18
C PRO A 145 8.52 0.31 25.04
N LYS A 146 9.17 0.93 26.02
CA LYS A 146 8.51 1.86 26.93
C LYS A 146 8.32 3.18 26.20
N ALA A 147 7.11 3.73 26.28
CA ALA A 147 6.83 4.99 25.64
C ALA A 147 7.47 6.15 26.41
N GLU A 148 8.18 7.02 25.71
CA GLU A 148 8.59 8.33 26.23
C GLU A 148 7.55 9.37 25.82
N VAL A 149 7.17 10.23 26.77
CA VAL A 149 6.11 11.24 26.56
C VAL A 149 6.73 12.48 25.92
N THR A 150 6.46 12.67 24.62
CA THR A 150 6.91 13.87 23.90
C THR A 150 6.03 15.07 24.22
N LEU A 151 6.47 15.85 25.21
CA LEU A 151 6.33 17.32 25.31
C LEU A 151 5.02 17.96 24.80
N GLY A 152 4.16 18.44 25.71
CA GLY A 152 3.07 19.34 25.31
C GLY A 152 2.20 19.93 26.42
N GLY A 153 1.84 19.16 27.43
CA GLY A 153 0.91 19.61 28.48
C GLY A 153 1.01 18.83 29.78
N ALA A 154 0.43 19.38 30.84
CA ALA A 154 0.42 18.80 32.19
C ALA A 154 -0.65 17.70 32.40
N HIS A 155 -1.26 17.21 31.32
CA HIS A 155 -2.26 16.16 31.32
C HIS A 155 -1.91 15.10 30.28
N ASP A 156 -2.30 13.86 30.59
CA ASP A 156 -2.15 12.71 29.72
C ASP A 156 -3.24 12.74 28.62
N PRO A 157 -2.90 12.79 27.32
CA PRO A 157 -3.90 12.84 26.26
C PRO A 157 -4.79 11.58 26.23
N THR A 158 -6.06 11.79 25.91
CA THR A 158 -7.08 10.76 25.71
C THR A 158 -7.34 10.52 24.21
N VAL A 159 -8.22 9.57 23.87
CA VAL A 159 -8.58 9.28 22.47
C VAL A 159 -9.41 10.43 21.89
N GLU A 160 -10.18 11.09 22.75
CA GLU A 160 -11.09 12.19 22.49
C GLU A 160 -10.37 13.52 22.21
N ASP A 161 -9.11 13.66 22.62
CA ASP A 161 -8.29 14.85 22.40
C ASP A 161 -7.67 14.93 20.99
N CYS A 162 -7.62 13.80 20.27
CA CYS A 162 -6.95 13.71 18.97
C CYS A 162 -7.74 14.34 17.82
N ALA A 163 -7.02 14.96 16.87
CA ALA A 163 -7.62 15.56 15.69
C ALA A 163 -8.19 14.51 14.72
N SER A 164 -9.03 14.96 13.77
CA SER A 164 -9.70 14.11 12.78
C SER A 164 -8.77 13.22 11.95
N ASP A 165 -7.52 13.66 11.78
CA ASP A 165 -6.49 13.06 10.93
C ASP A 165 -5.34 12.44 11.76
N GLU A 166 -5.52 12.33 13.08
CA GLU A 166 -4.63 11.68 14.04
C GLU A 166 -5.21 10.38 14.59
N GLU A 167 -4.38 9.49 15.11
CA GLU A 167 -4.77 8.28 15.83
C GLU A 167 -4.08 8.26 17.20
N PHE A 168 -4.84 7.96 18.26
CA PHE A 168 -4.29 7.78 19.59
C PHE A 168 -3.52 6.46 19.65
N LEU A 169 -2.20 6.53 19.82
CA LEU A 169 -1.35 5.35 19.95
C LEU A 169 -0.75 5.30 21.35
N SER A 170 -0.93 4.16 22.03
CA SER A 170 -0.31 3.89 23.34
C SER A 170 1.22 3.75 23.25
N CYS A 171 1.74 3.44 22.07
CA CYS A 171 3.16 3.26 21.77
C CYS A 171 3.38 3.29 20.25
N GLY A 172 3.29 4.48 19.63
CA GLY A 172 3.55 4.67 18.20
C GLY A 172 5.04 4.64 17.86
N TRP A 173 5.39 3.99 16.75
CA TRP A 173 6.75 4.13 16.17
C TRP A 173 6.90 5.57 15.62
N CYS A 174 8.13 6.08 15.54
CA CYS A 174 8.40 7.52 15.44
C CYS A 174 7.69 8.22 14.25
N GLU A 175 7.22 9.43 14.50
CA GLU A 175 6.32 10.13 13.59
C GLU A 175 7.06 10.88 12.47
N PRO A 176 6.68 10.69 11.19
CA PRO A 176 7.27 11.42 10.08
C PRO A 176 6.72 12.86 10.01
N SER A 177 7.60 13.80 9.69
CA SER A 177 7.33 15.24 9.72
C SER A 177 7.68 15.92 8.39
N CYS A 178 7.22 17.16 8.20
CA CYS A 178 7.65 17.95 7.03
C CYS A 178 9.15 18.31 7.03
N SER A 179 9.83 18.19 8.17
CA SER A 179 11.28 18.41 8.30
C SER A 179 12.11 17.13 8.14
N ASP A 180 11.49 15.98 8.41
CA ASP A 180 12.05 14.63 8.27
C ASP A 180 10.90 13.65 7.90
N PRO A 181 10.64 13.45 6.60
CA PRO A 181 9.53 12.59 6.14
C PRO A 181 9.80 11.09 6.28
N ALA A 182 11.04 10.68 6.57
CA ALA A 182 11.46 9.28 6.64
C ALA A 182 12.39 9.04 7.85
N PRO A 183 11.92 9.32 9.08
CA PRO A 183 12.75 9.32 10.27
C PRO A 183 13.24 7.93 10.64
N ILE A 184 14.51 7.83 11.05
CA ILE A 184 15.13 6.57 11.50
C ILE A 184 14.72 6.33 12.96
N CYS A 185 13.66 5.56 13.17
CA CYS A 185 13.13 5.32 14.51
C CYS A 185 14.08 4.50 15.41
N PRO A 186 14.35 4.95 16.65
CA PRO A 186 15.09 4.14 17.62
C PRO A 186 14.27 2.90 18.03
N VAL A 187 14.91 1.74 17.97
CA VAL A 187 14.25 0.42 18.11
C VAL A 187 13.63 0.19 19.51
N GLY A 188 14.10 0.90 20.53
CA GLY A 188 13.72 0.73 21.93
C GLY A 188 12.81 1.80 22.52
N VAL A 189 12.37 2.80 21.74
CA VAL A 189 11.53 3.92 22.22
C VAL A 189 10.33 4.10 21.29
N CYS A 190 9.17 4.42 21.87
CA CYS A 190 7.98 4.80 21.13
C CYS A 190 7.35 6.07 21.71
N THR A 191 6.56 6.78 20.89
CA THR A 191 5.83 7.98 21.31
C THR A 191 4.42 7.61 21.73
N ARG A 192 3.91 8.17 22.83
CA ARG A 192 2.51 7.99 23.26
C ARG A 192 1.72 9.29 23.12
N GLY A 193 0.56 9.21 22.49
CA GLY A 193 -0.32 10.34 22.23
C GLY A 193 -1.00 10.26 20.85
N CYS A 194 -1.44 11.40 20.34
CA CYS A 194 -2.09 11.55 19.04
C CYS A 194 -1.04 11.67 17.92
N LEU A 195 -0.85 10.64 17.10
CA LEU A 195 0.08 10.65 15.97
C LEU A 195 -0.67 10.77 14.63
N CYS A 196 -0.03 11.38 13.63
CA CYS A 196 -0.59 11.52 12.29
C CYS A 196 -0.84 10.17 11.62
N ARG A 197 -2.03 9.99 11.03
CA ARG A 197 -2.35 8.76 10.29
C ARG A 197 -1.55 8.70 8.99
N PRO A 198 -0.87 7.58 8.66
CA PRO A 198 -0.19 7.43 7.39
C PRO A 198 -1.15 7.62 6.19
N PRO A 199 -0.73 8.30 5.11
CA PRO A 199 0.61 8.81 4.80
C PRO A 199 0.81 10.29 5.14
N LEU A 200 0.15 10.83 6.17
CA LEU A 200 0.28 12.23 6.55
C LEU A 200 1.56 12.49 7.35
N LEU A 201 2.14 13.67 7.15
CA LEU A 201 3.34 14.17 7.82
C LEU A 201 2.97 15.28 8.80
N ARG A 202 3.61 15.35 9.97
CA ARG A 202 3.38 16.48 10.89
C ARG A 202 4.10 17.74 10.39
N HIS A 203 3.32 18.77 10.08
CA HIS A 203 3.77 20.11 9.73
C HIS A 203 4.21 20.90 10.99
N ARG A 204 5.07 21.91 10.81
CA ARG A 204 5.59 22.78 11.89
C ARG A 204 4.51 23.57 12.66
N SER A 205 3.27 23.57 12.19
CA SER A 205 2.09 24.09 12.91
C SER A 205 1.44 23.07 13.86
N GLY A 206 2.04 21.89 14.04
CA GLY A 206 1.51 20.82 14.89
C GLY A 206 0.40 19.97 14.24
N HIS A 207 0.15 20.10 12.94
CA HIS A 207 -0.96 19.43 12.24
C HIS A 207 -0.48 18.49 11.14
N CYS A 208 -1.27 17.44 10.88
CA CYS A 208 -1.00 16.44 9.85
C CYS A 208 -1.40 16.95 8.46
N VAL A 209 -0.49 16.87 7.48
CA VAL A 209 -0.67 17.34 6.10
C VAL A 209 -0.12 16.31 5.10
N GLN A 210 -0.36 16.47 3.79
CA GLN A 210 0.21 15.58 2.77
C GLN A 210 1.64 16.04 2.40
N GLU A 211 2.46 15.17 1.80
CA GLU A 211 3.85 15.51 1.43
C GLU A 211 3.95 16.79 0.56
N LYS A 212 3.06 16.95 -0.42
CA LYS A 212 2.96 18.15 -1.27
C LYS A 212 2.76 19.46 -0.48
N ASP A 213 2.16 19.36 0.71
CA ASP A 213 1.73 20.46 1.57
C ASP A 213 2.85 20.90 2.53
N CYS A 214 3.93 20.12 2.62
CA CYS A 214 5.10 20.38 3.47
C CYS A 214 6.06 21.44 2.91
N LEU A 215 5.89 21.87 1.66
CA LEU A 215 6.72 22.94 1.08
C LEU A 215 6.49 24.25 1.86
N PRO A 216 7.54 24.90 2.38
CA PRO A 216 7.40 26.13 3.16
C PRO A 216 7.08 27.32 2.26
N HIS A 217 5.80 27.46 1.88
CA HIS A 217 5.31 28.62 1.15
C HIS A 217 5.50 29.88 1.99
N LYS A 218 6.32 30.82 1.50
CA LYS A 218 6.44 32.15 2.09
C LYS A 218 5.26 33.00 1.64
N CYS A 219 4.41 33.39 2.58
CA CYS A 219 3.32 34.34 2.34
C CYS A 219 3.87 35.69 1.87
N THR A 220 3.12 36.34 0.98
CA THR A 220 3.48 37.66 0.45
C THR A 220 3.18 38.77 1.44
N GLU A 221 2.07 38.66 2.17
CA GLU A 221 1.55 39.74 3.00
C GLU A 221 2.15 39.78 4.41
N PRO A 222 2.28 40.99 5.01
CA PRO A 222 2.68 41.13 6.40
C PRO A 222 1.67 40.48 7.36
N ASN A 223 2.17 40.03 8.51
CA ASN A 223 1.40 39.38 9.58
C ASN A 223 0.69 38.06 9.22
N GLU A 224 0.97 37.50 8.03
CA GLU A 224 0.56 36.14 7.68
C GLU A 224 1.59 35.08 8.15
N GLU A 225 1.12 33.84 8.23
CA GLU A 225 1.91 32.62 8.38
C GLU A 225 1.29 31.49 7.55
N TYR A 226 2.12 30.67 6.89
CA TYR A 226 1.64 29.51 6.14
C TYR A 226 1.43 28.34 7.11
N VAL A 227 0.15 28.05 7.38
CA VAL A 227 -0.29 27.08 8.38
C VAL A 227 -1.58 26.41 7.94
N CYS A 228 -1.91 25.28 8.55
CA CYS A 228 -3.27 24.75 8.48
C CYS A 228 -4.06 25.33 9.67
N ARG A 229 -5.28 25.84 9.47
CA ARG A 229 -6.18 26.21 10.57
C ARG A 229 -7.50 25.44 10.50
N TYR A 230 -7.92 24.88 11.64
CA TYR A 230 -9.25 24.29 11.82
C TYR A 230 -10.29 25.39 12.07
N GLY A 231 -10.79 26.01 11.00
CA GLY A 231 -11.84 27.01 11.09
C GLY A 231 -11.98 27.87 9.84
N CYS A 232 -12.94 28.79 9.89
CA CYS A 232 -12.75 30.11 9.28
C CYS A 232 -11.66 30.90 10.02
N GLU A 233 -10.93 31.72 9.26
CA GLU A 233 -10.07 32.78 9.78
C GLU A 233 -10.95 33.92 10.38
N PRO A 234 -10.53 34.57 11.48
CA PRO A 234 -11.25 35.70 12.06
C PRO A 234 -11.02 36.99 11.25
N ARG A 235 -12.05 37.82 11.12
CA ARG A 235 -12.09 38.96 10.18
C ARG A 235 -12.58 40.23 10.85
N CYS A 236 -12.32 41.39 10.25
CA CYS A 236 -12.82 42.67 10.77
C CYS A 236 -14.36 42.76 10.76
N ASP A 237 -15.02 42.18 9.76
CA ASP A 237 -16.49 42.06 9.68
C ASP A 237 -17.06 40.96 10.59
N ARG A 238 -16.22 39.98 10.96
CA ARG A 238 -16.61 38.84 11.80
C ARG A 238 -15.42 38.36 12.66
N PRO A 239 -15.18 38.98 13.83
CA PRO A 239 -14.03 38.62 14.68
C PRO A 239 -14.11 37.21 15.27
N THR A 240 -15.30 36.62 15.36
CA THR A 240 -15.53 35.29 15.93
C THR A 240 -15.90 34.27 14.85
N CYS A 241 -14.99 33.33 14.61
CA CYS A 241 -15.29 32.13 13.84
C CYS A 241 -15.91 31.05 14.75
N THR A 242 -17.12 30.61 14.41
CA THR A 242 -17.83 29.51 15.09
C THR A 242 -17.88 28.22 14.27
N VAL A 243 -17.34 28.22 13.05
CA VAL A 243 -17.35 27.06 12.14
C VAL A 243 -16.07 26.25 12.35
N ARG A 244 -16.20 25.01 12.84
CA ARG A 244 -15.12 24.00 12.83
C ARG A 244 -15.36 22.98 11.70
N PRO A 245 -14.74 23.15 10.51
CA PRO A 245 -14.78 22.14 9.47
C PRO A 245 -13.98 20.90 9.88
N ARG A 246 -14.34 19.72 9.36
CA ARG A 246 -13.66 18.42 9.64
C ARG A 246 -12.29 18.26 8.98
N ARG A 247 -11.78 19.30 8.31
CA ARG A 247 -10.43 19.38 7.72
C ARG A 247 -9.97 20.82 7.89
N CYS A 248 -8.71 21.01 8.26
CA CYS A 248 -8.12 22.33 8.29
C CYS A 248 -7.92 22.88 6.87
N ALA A 249 -8.02 24.20 6.71
CA ALA A 249 -7.61 24.87 5.48
C ALA A 249 -6.12 25.20 5.56
N LEU A 250 -5.32 24.65 4.66
CA LEU A 250 -3.91 25.02 4.50
C LEU A 250 -3.82 26.28 3.63
N GLY A 251 -3.03 27.25 4.04
CA GLY A 251 -2.81 28.48 3.30
C GLY A 251 -2.06 29.51 4.11
N CYS A 252 -1.99 30.73 3.59
CA CYS A 252 -1.56 31.89 4.35
C CYS A 252 -2.74 32.38 5.19
N HIS A 253 -2.57 32.33 6.52
CA HIS A 253 -3.56 32.84 7.49
C HIS A 253 -2.93 33.97 8.30
N CYS A 254 -3.75 34.89 8.76
CA CYS A 254 -3.36 35.87 9.77
C CYS A 254 -2.83 35.15 11.03
N ARG A 255 -1.73 35.66 11.60
CA ARG A 255 -1.18 35.21 12.88
C ARG A 255 -2.18 35.40 14.01
N LEU A 256 -2.04 34.63 15.09
CA LEU A 256 -2.86 34.78 16.29
C LEU A 256 -2.82 36.23 16.81
N GLY A 257 -3.99 36.80 17.08
CA GLY A 257 -4.15 38.22 17.48
C GLY A 257 -4.44 39.19 16.33
N TYR A 258 -4.36 38.75 15.06
CA TYR A 258 -4.71 39.54 13.88
C TYR A 258 -6.04 39.09 13.28
N LEU A 259 -6.77 40.04 12.69
CA LEU A 259 -7.99 39.86 11.92
C LEU A 259 -7.69 40.16 10.44
N ARG A 260 -8.32 39.44 9.50
CA ARG A 260 -8.28 39.85 8.10
C ARG A 260 -9.24 41.00 7.84
N ASP A 261 -8.72 42.08 7.31
CA ASP A 261 -9.49 43.22 6.81
C ASP A 261 -10.12 42.87 5.45
N ILE A 262 -11.44 43.04 5.33
CA ILE A 262 -12.20 42.71 4.11
C ILE A 262 -11.89 43.66 2.94
N THR A 263 -11.52 44.90 3.25
CA THR A 263 -11.38 46.00 2.27
C THR A 263 -10.01 46.00 1.59
N THR A 264 -8.97 45.64 2.35
CA THR A 264 -7.56 45.62 1.94
C THR A 264 -6.99 44.21 1.77
N GLY A 265 -7.65 43.20 2.34
CA GLY A 265 -7.16 41.81 2.38
C GLY A 265 -6.06 41.54 3.42
N LEU A 266 -5.55 42.57 4.09
CA LEU A 266 -4.39 42.49 4.99
C LEU A 266 -4.75 41.99 6.39
N CYS A 267 -3.75 41.45 7.10
CA CYS A 267 -3.87 41.02 8.48
C CYS A 267 -3.50 42.16 9.45
N VAL A 268 -4.51 42.71 10.12
CA VAL A 268 -4.44 43.90 10.99
C VAL A 268 -4.87 43.58 12.42
N THR A 269 -4.54 44.45 13.38
CA THR A 269 -5.11 44.39 14.74
C THR A 269 -6.56 44.90 14.74
N SER A 270 -7.34 44.56 15.77
CA SER A 270 -8.74 45.00 15.94
C SER A 270 -8.95 46.49 15.72
N ASP A 271 -8.02 47.29 16.21
CA ASP A 271 -8.13 48.75 16.27
C ASP A 271 -7.79 49.41 14.93
N ASN A 272 -7.12 48.64 14.04
CA ASN A 272 -6.71 49.04 12.70
C ASN A 272 -7.62 48.45 11.59
N CYS A 273 -8.72 47.79 11.96
CA CYS A 273 -9.75 47.37 11.00
C CYS A 273 -10.35 48.58 10.28
N THR A 274 -10.37 48.56 8.95
CA THR A 274 -11.02 49.62 8.18
C THR A 274 -12.53 49.59 8.41
N ARG A 275 -13.11 50.74 8.75
CA ARG A 275 -14.56 50.88 8.84
C ARG A 275 -15.13 50.89 7.43
N SER A 276 -15.85 49.84 7.07
CA SER A 276 -16.77 49.89 5.95
C SER A 276 -18.02 50.67 6.39
N ASP A 277 -18.20 51.90 5.91
CA ASP A 277 -19.42 52.70 6.14
C ASP A 277 -20.65 52.16 5.36
N ALA A 278 -20.68 50.85 5.11
CA ALA A 278 -21.67 50.11 4.35
C ALA A 278 -22.81 49.52 5.23
N VAL A 279 -22.99 50.05 6.45
CA VAL A 279 -24.13 49.73 7.32
C VAL A 279 -24.84 51.02 7.78
N ILE A 280 -25.05 51.94 6.84
CA ILE A 280 -25.97 53.07 7.02
C ILE A 280 -27.30 52.73 6.34
N SER A 281 -28.39 52.86 7.10
CA SER A 281 -29.79 52.79 6.66
C SER A 281 -30.30 51.45 6.07
N VAL A 282 -30.77 50.56 6.95
CA VAL A 282 -32.21 50.18 6.97
C VAL A 282 -32.67 49.97 8.41
N ARG A 283 -33.39 50.95 8.97
CA ARG A 283 -34.49 50.83 9.95
C ARG A 283 -34.90 52.22 10.46
N ASN A 284 -35.76 52.86 9.69
CA ASN A 284 -36.92 53.54 10.27
C ASN A 284 -37.95 52.48 10.68
#